data_AF-A0A956APS3-F1
#
_entry.id   AF-A0A956APS3-F1
#
_cell.length_a   1.000
_cell.length_b   1.000
_cell.length_c   1.000
_cell.angle_alpha   90.00
_cell.angle_beta   90.00
_cell.angle_gamma   90.00
#
_symmetry.space_group_name_H-M   'P 1'
#
loop_
_entity.id
_entity.type
_entity.pdbx_description
1 polymer ?
#
loop_
_entity_poly.entity_id
_entity_poly.type
_entity_poly.pdbx_seq_one_letter_code
_entity_poly.pdbx_strand_id
1 'polypeptide(L)'
;MGGRAVGGRAGVWLAALLLGAACLVGCERPRGTHFEDEELLLGLDGRYKLDVRGTSDASAYTVVVLGDSVTAELGSEEGVLSPRVVLYVDAVAEGVSVVELRRHRRVVDTLTIEIAAVEEIHGELMLDLEQVLLEEPFAMLVGDGGALRIVGMDADGRRFDRFWRELTDVGPGIVLTQVWRNVYAFEARAAGAIVVTADVGGGRWRQTTLHVLERTDITTLELELQSETSLWVIGRDAEGLRVHLWDAVVEGEGVLRPGYPPGVYDFDADVAPGTVVTASWSGMTATYTF
;
A
#
# COMPACT_ATOMS: atom_id res chain seq x y z
N MET A 1 -14.81 34.68 29.12
CA MET A 1 -15.51 33.79 30.08
C MET A 1 -16.47 32.93 29.26
N GLY A 2 -16.45 31.60 29.22
CA GLY A 2 -15.55 30.57 29.72
C GLY A 2 -15.81 29.34 28.84
N GLY A 3 -14.76 28.56 28.55
CA GLY A 3 -14.86 27.41 27.66
C GLY A 3 -15.59 26.21 28.29
N ARG A 4 -15.89 25.22 27.44
CA ARG A 4 -15.90 23.82 27.81
C ARG A 4 -15.52 22.97 26.59
N ALA A 5 -14.34 22.38 26.68
CA ALA A 5 -13.89 21.28 25.84
C ALA A 5 -14.76 20.03 26.11
N VAL A 6 -15.09 19.29 25.05
CA VAL A 6 -15.60 17.92 25.15
C VAL A 6 -14.44 17.03 24.69
N GLY A 7 -13.90 16.29 25.67
CA GLY A 7 -12.67 15.53 25.54
C GLY A 7 -12.86 14.21 24.79
N GLY A 8 -11.82 13.89 24.02
CA GLY A 8 -11.56 12.55 23.52
C GLY A 8 -11.26 11.58 24.66
N ARG A 9 -11.89 10.40 24.58
CA ARG A 9 -11.59 9.22 25.42
C ARG A 9 -11.94 7.94 24.64
N ALA A 10 -11.23 7.70 23.53
CA ALA A 10 -11.20 6.40 22.87
C ALA A 10 -9.79 5.77 22.88
N GLY A 11 -8.71 6.58 22.86
CA GLY A 11 -7.33 6.07 22.74
C GLY A 11 -6.65 5.52 24.01
N VAL A 12 -7.31 5.48 25.18
CA VAL A 12 -6.66 5.03 26.43
C VAL A 12 -6.90 3.53 26.72
N TRP A 13 -7.92 2.92 26.12
CA TRP A 13 -8.21 1.50 26.34
C TRP A 13 -7.36 0.57 25.46
N LEU A 14 -6.89 1.03 24.30
CA LEU A 14 -5.99 0.25 23.42
C LEU A 14 -4.61 0.03 24.05
N ALA A 15 -4.07 1.05 24.73
CA ALA A 15 -2.76 0.97 25.38
C ALA A 15 -2.71 -0.03 26.55
N ALA A 16 -3.83 -0.24 27.24
CA ALA A 16 -3.88 -1.14 28.39
C ALA A 16 -3.95 -2.63 28.00
N LEU A 17 -4.49 -2.96 26.81
CA LEU A 17 -4.50 -4.33 26.27
C LEU A 17 -3.14 -4.70 25.66
N LEU A 18 -2.47 -3.76 24.98
CA LEU A 18 -1.13 -3.96 24.42
C LEU A 18 -0.05 -4.15 25.50
N LEU A 19 -0.14 -3.44 26.63
CA LEU A 19 0.84 -3.56 27.73
C LEU A 19 0.75 -4.89 28.52
N GLY A 20 -0.38 -5.61 28.43
CA GLY A 20 -0.53 -6.94 29.01
C GLY A 20 0.14 -8.05 28.20
N ALA A 21 0.21 -7.88 26.87
CA ALA A 21 0.79 -8.85 25.94
C ALA A 21 2.26 -8.56 25.58
N ALA A 22 2.67 -7.28 25.57
CA ALA A 22 4.01 -6.85 25.15
C ALA A 22 5.16 -7.22 26.11
N CYS A 23 4.87 -7.71 27.33
CA CYS A 23 5.93 -8.08 28.29
C CYS A 23 6.64 -9.43 28.00
N LEU A 24 6.40 -10.09 26.85
CA LEU A 24 7.00 -11.40 26.55
C LEU A 24 7.67 -11.56 25.17
N VAL A 25 7.72 -10.55 24.30
CA VAL A 25 8.32 -10.70 22.97
C VAL A 25 9.62 -9.89 22.88
N GLY A 26 10.72 -10.56 23.20
CA GLY A 26 12.05 -10.10 22.81
C GLY A 26 12.23 -10.28 21.30
N CYS A 27 12.80 -9.26 20.65
CA CYS A 27 13.10 -9.22 19.22
C CYS A 27 14.09 -10.33 18.80
N GLU A 28 13.58 -11.51 18.51
CA GLU A 28 14.19 -12.50 17.62
C GLU A 28 13.07 -12.99 16.69
N ARG A 29 13.26 -12.91 15.36
CA ARG A 29 12.31 -13.52 14.40
C ARG A 29 11.95 -14.93 14.89
N PRO A 30 10.68 -15.25 15.14
CA PRO A 30 10.33 -16.48 15.84
C PRO A 30 10.76 -17.69 15.01
N ARG A 31 11.69 -18.49 15.56
CA ARG A 31 11.94 -19.86 15.09
C ARG A 31 10.73 -20.71 15.46
N GLY A 32 9.67 -20.70 14.64
CA GLY A 32 8.44 -21.44 14.92
C GLY A 32 7.30 -21.13 13.96
N THR A 33 6.16 -21.79 14.18
CA THR A 33 4.92 -21.48 13.46
C THR A 33 4.37 -20.13 13.94
N HIS A 34 4.07 -19.21 13.03
CA HIS A 34 3.64 -17.84 13.33
C HIS A 34 2.73 -17.28 12.22
N PHE A 35 1.95 -16.25 12.55
CA PHE A 35 1.30 -15.38 11.57
C PHE A 35 2.35 -14.50 10.91
N GLU A 36 2.15 -14.18 9.63
CA GLU A 36 3.06 -13.28 8.90
C GLU A 36 3.00 -11.83 9.43
N ASP A 37 1.80 -11.41 9.85
CA ASP A 37 1.51 -10.09 10.37
C ASP A 37 1.14 -10.20 11.87
N GLU A 38 1.55 -9.23 12.69
CA GLU A 38 1.21 -9.16 14.12
C GLU A 38 -0.10 -8.37 14.36
N GLU A 39 -0.35 -7.37 13.52
CA GLU A 39 -1.52 -6.50 13.55
C GLU A 39 -2.04 -6.27 12.14
N LEU A 40 -3.36 -6.23 11.96
CA LEU A 40 -4.01 -5.97 10.68
C LEU A 40 -5.22 -5.05 10.83
N LEU A 41 -5.35 -4.08 9.93
CA LEU A 41 -6.55 -3.28 9.68
C LEU A 41 -7.25 -3.81 8.42
N LEU A 42 -8.44 -4.39 8.60
CA LEU A 42 -9.23 -5.02 7.54
C LEU A 42 -10.61 -4.37 7.40
N GLY A 43 -11.11 -4.30 6.15
CA GLY A 43 -12.41 -3.69 5.86
C GLY A 43 -13.57 -4.59 6.30
N LEU A 44 -14.70 -3.97 6.64
CA LEU A 44 -15.95 -4.69 6.91
C LEU A 44 -16.43 -5.50 5.68
N ASP A 45 -17.19 -6.58 5.94
CA ASP A 45 -17.85 -7.42 4.93
C ASP A 45 -16.87 -8.07 3.93
N GLY A 46 -15.66 -8.38 4.38
CA GLY A 46 -14.63 -9.08 3.58
C GLY A 46 -14.30 -10.45 4.16
N ARG A 47 -13.95 -11.40 3.28
CA ARG A 47 -13.26 -12.64 3.64
C ARG A 47 -11.81 -12.54 3.21
N TYR A 48 -10.92 -12.58 4.18
CA TYR A 48 -9.48 -12.41 4.02
C TYR A 48 -8.77 -13.74 4.18
N LYS A 49 -7.67 -13.90 3.43
CA LYS A 49 -6.79 -15.06 3.54
C LYS A 49 -5.41 -14.59 3.95
N LEU A 50 -4.94 -15.10 5.07
CA LEU A 50 -3.66 -14.76 5.67
C LEU A 50 -2.77 -16.02 5.72
N ASP A 51 -1.49 -15.87 5.39
CA ASP A 51 -0.56 -17.01 5.43
C ASP A 51 -0.12 -17.28 6.88
N VAL A 52 -0.04 -18.57 7.25
CA VAL A 52 0.58 -19.02 8.50
C VAL A 52 1.92 -19.67 8.16
N ARG A 53 3.01 -19.07 8.64
CA ARG A 53 4.39 -19.47 8.33
C ARG A 53 4.87 -20.54 9.31
N GLY A 54 5.89 -21.29 8.91
CA GLY A 54 6.55 -22.28 9.77
C GLY A 54 5.74 -23.55 10.06
N THR A 55 4.70 -23.86 9.27
CA THR A 55 3.99 -25.15 9.29
C THR A 55 3.39 -25.46 7.91
N SER A 56 3.24 -26.75 7.61
CA SER A 56 2.48 -27.26 6.45
C SER A 56 1.25 -28.09 6.87
N ASP A 57 1.06 -28.29 8.17
CA ASP A 57 -0.03 -29.10 8.74
C ASP A 57 -0.94 -28.23 9.61
N ALA A 58 -2.12 -27.91 9.09
CA ALA A 58 -3.14 -27.13 9.81
C ALA A 58 -3.74 -27.93 10.99
N SER A 59 -3.77 -29.27 10.91
CA SER A 59 -4.41 -30.13 11.90
C SER A 59 -3.68 -30.17 13.25
N ALA A 60 -2.40 -29.78 13.26
CA ALA A 60 -1.60 -29.65 14.47
C ALA A 60 -2.00 -28.41 15.31
N TYR A 61 -2.81 -27.52 14.77
CA TYR A 61 -3.14 -26.22 15.37
C TYR A 61 -4.65 -26.00 15.46
N THR A 62 -5.01 -25.10 16.37
CA THR A 62 -6.38 -24.62 16.55
C THR A 62 -6.34 -23.12 16.63
N VAL A 63 -7.35 -22.45 16.07
CA VAL A 63 -7.53 -21.00 16.21
C VAL A 63 -8.62 -20.71 17.22
N VAL A 64 -8.34 -19.74 18.08
CA VAL A 64 -9.31 -19.17 19.01
C VAL A 64 -9.40 -17.68 18.75
N VAL A 65 -10.61 -17.17 18.56
CA VAL A 65 -10.85 -15.73 18.43
C VAL A 65 -11.33 -15.17 19.76
N LEU A 66 -10.70 -14.09 20.21
CA LEU A 66 -11.08 -13.30 21.36
C LEU A 66 -11.65 -11.97 20.87
N GLY A 67 -12.97 -11.83 20.91
CA GLY A 67 -13.71 -10.71 20.33
C GLY A 67 -14.84 -11.20 19.43
N ASP A 68 -15.62 -10.27 18.88
CA ASP A 68 -16.77 -10.53 18.00
C ASP A 68 -16.68 -9.80 16.64
N SER A 69 -15.57 -9.10 16.38
CA SER A 69 -15.36 -8.36 15.13
C SER A 69 -15.05 -9.29 13.94
N VAL A 70 -14.51 -10.48 14.20
CA VAL A 70 -14.16 -11.46 13.16
C VAL A 70 -14.55 -12.89 13.53
N THR A 71 -14.70 -13.74 12.52
CA THR A 71 -14.56 -15.20 12.66
C THR A 71 -13.31 -15.67 11.95
N ALA A 72 -12.65 -16.71 12.45
CA ALA A 72 -11.43 -17.22 11.84
C ALA A 72 -11.36 -18.74 11.85
N GLU A 73 -10.88 -19.33 10.75
CA GLU A 73 -10.66 -20.76 10.59
C GLU A 73 -9.32 -21.06 9.90
N LEU A 74 -8.66 -22.14 10.32
CA LEU A 74 -7.46 -22.63 9.63
C LEU A 74 -7.87 -23.53 8.47
N GLY A 75 -7.14 -23.41 7.37
CA GLY A 75 -7.19 -24.35 6.27
C GLY A 75 -5.81 -24.68 5.72
N SER A 76 -5.80 -25.61 4.78
CA SER A 76 -4.63 -25.94 3.98
C SER A 76 -4.94 -25.65 2.52
N GLU A 77 -4.03 -25.00 1.82
CA GLU A 77 -4.09 -24.81 0.37
C GLU A 77 -2.88 -25.46 -0.30
N GLU A 78 -3.03 -25.78 -1.58
CA GLU A 78 -1.88 -26.13 -2.42
C GLU A 78 -0.91 -24.95 -2.50
N GLY A 79 0.37 -25.21 -2.22
CA GLY A 79 1.46 -24.28 -2.47
C GLY A 79 2.41 -24.84 -3.52
N VAL A 80 3.28 -23.97 -4.05
CA VAL A 80 4.16 -24.29 -5.19
C VAL A 80 5.10 -25.47 -4.89
N LEU A 81 5.60 -25.56 -3.66
CA LEU A 81 6.56 -26.59 -3.24
C LEU A 81 5.98 -27.57 -2.21
N SER A 82 4.98 -27.13 -1.44
CA SER A 82 4.28 -27.93 -0.44
C SER A 82 2.93 -27.28 -0.13
N PRO A 83 1.98 -28.01 0.47
CA PRO A 83 0.79 -27.39 1.05
C PRO A 83 1.20 -26.27 2.02
N ARG A 84 0.45 -25.17 1.99
CA ARG A 84 0.59 -24.06 2.93
C ARG A 84 -0.61 -24.02 3.86
N VAL A 85 -0.38 -23.60 5.10
CA VAL A 85 -1.45 -23.33 6.05
C VAL A 85 -1.87 -21.88 5.94
N VAL A 86 -3.18 -21.66 5.89
CA VAL A 86 -3.77 -20.33 5.76
C VAL A 86 -4.83 -20.13 6.84
N LEU A 87 -4.97 -18.89 7.29
CA LEU A 87 -6.07 -18.45 8.13
C LEU A 87 -7.09 -17.74 7.23
N TYR A 88 -8.32 -18.24 7.20
CA TYR A 88 -9.45 -17.51 6.63
C TYR A 88 -10.10 -16.68 7.73
N VAL A 89 -10.23 -15.38 7.49
CA VAL A 89 -10.84 -14.43 8.42
C VAL A 89 -12.04 -13.79 7.75
N ASP A 90 -13.24 -13.95 8.30
CA ASP A 90 -14.42 -13.22 7.87
C ASP A 90 -14.61 -12.01 8.80
N ALA A 91 -14.67 -10.80 8.24
CA ALA A 91 -14.96 -9.58 8.99
C ALA A 91 -16.47 -9.45 9.24
N VAL A 92 -16.88 -9.44 10.51
CA VAL A 92 -18.28 -9.54 10.94
C VAL A 92 -18.81 -8.20 11.44
N ALA A 93 -18.03 -7.48 12.24
CA ALA A 93 -18.43 -6.21 12.83
C ALA A 93 -17.20 -5.32 13.06
N GLU A 94 -17.41 -4.01 13.11
CA GLU A 94 -16.34 -3.08 13.47
C GLU A 94 -15.85 -3.31 14.91
N GLY A 95 -14.55 -3.12 15.13
CA GLY A 95 -13.91 -3.33 16.43
C GLY A 95 -12.62 -4.13 16.32
N VAL A 96 -12.07 -4.52 17.48
CA VAL A 96 -10.79 -5.24 17.56
C VAL A 96 -11.03 -6.65 18.11
N SER A 97 -10.42 -7.63 17.46
CA SER A 97 -10.37 -9.02 17.91
C SER A 97 -8.93 -9.51 17.92
N VAL A 98 -8.62 -10.43 18.84
CA VAL A 98 -7.32 -11.11 18.87
C VAL A 98 -7.51 -12.55 18.43
N VAL A 99 -6.77 -12.96 17.41
CA VAL A 99 -6.74 -14.33 16.92
C VAL A 99 -5.52 -15.02 17.51
N GLU A 100 -5.77 -16.05 18.32
CA GLU A 100 -4.71 -16.87 18.90
C GLU A 100 -4.51 -18.15 18.09
N LEU A 101 -3.28 -18.37 17.64
CA LEU A 101 -2.85 -19.65 17.11
C LEU A 101 -2.38 -20.53 18.27
N ARG A 102 -3.07 -21.66 18.50
CA ARG A 102 -2.77 -22.56 19.61
C ARG A 102 -2.32 -23.92 19.13
N ARG A 103 -1.35 -24.50 19.85
CA ARG A 103 -0.99 -25.91 19.78
C ARG A 103 -1.34 -26.56 21.11
N HIS A 104 -2.33 -27.45 21.08
CA HIS A 104 -2.97 -27.97 22.29
C HIS A 104 -3.53 -26.84 23.17
N ARG A 105 -2.98 -26.62 24.37
CA ARG A 105 -3.42 -25.56 25.30
C ARG A 105 -2.50 -24.34 25.33
N ARG A 106 -1.42 -24.34 24.56
CA ARG A 106 -0.44 -23.26 24.54
C ARG A 106 -0.72 -22.33 23.36
N VAL A 107 -0.77 -21.03 23.63
CA VAL A 107 -0.71 -19.98 22.61
C VAL A 107 0.69 -19.99 22.01
N VAL A 108 0.76 -20.25 20.71
CA VAL A 108 2.00 -20.28 19.94
C VAL A 108 2.25 -18.91 19.36
N ASP A 109 1.19 -18.25 18.89
CA ASP A 109 1.26 -16.91 18.34
C ASP A 109 -0.09 -16.19 18.43
N THR A 110 -0.07 -14.87 18.24
CA THR A 110 -1.26 -14.00 18.30
C THR A 110 -1.22 -12.96 17.20
N LEU A 111 -2.37 -12.74 16.56
CA LEU A 111 -2.60 -11.71 15.58
C LEU A 111 -3.74 -10.80 16.06
N THR A 112 -3.50 -9.50 16.12
CA THR A 112 -4.56 -8.52 16.41
C THR A 112 -5.20 -8.08 15.10
N ILE A 113 -6.52 -8.14 15.00
CA ILE A 113 -7.27 -7.71 13.83
C ILE A 113 -8.24 -6.63 14.23
N GLU A 114 -8.08 -5.45 13.64
CA GLU A 114 -9.03 -4.36 13.69
C GLU A 114 -9.89 -4.36 12.42
N ILE A 115 -11.21 -4.32 12.61
CA ILE A 115 -12.19 -4.13 11.55
C ILE A 115 -12.73 -2.71 11.62
N ALA A 116 -12.63 -2.00 10.50
CA ALA A 116 -13.13 -0.63 10.37
C ALA A 116 -13.86 -0.42 9.04
N ALA A 117 -14.65 0.66 8.99
CA ALA A 117 -15.21 1.15 7.75
C ALA A 117 -14.13 1.83 6.89
N VAL A 118 -14.20 1.60 5.58
CA VAL A 118 -13.41 2.37 4.61
C VAL A 118 -14.11 3.70 4.39
N GLU A 119 -13.47 4.78 4.81
CA GLU A 119 -14.01 6.13 4.66
C GLU A 119 -13.56 6.79 3.36
N GLU A 120 -12.32 6.55 2.94
CA GLU A 120 -11.77 7.07 1.70
C GLU A 120 -11.09 5.96 0.91
N ILE A 121 -10.98 6.18 -0.40
CA ILE A 121 -10.08 5.40 -1.25
C ILE A 121 -9.11 6.34 -1.91
N HIS A 122 -7.86 5.94 -2.08
CA HIS A 122 -6.84 6.69 -2.82
C HIS A 122 -6.24 5.81 -3.92
N GLY A 123 -5.74 6.44 -4.97
CA GLY A 123 -4.84 5.83 -5.93
C GLY A 123 -3.40 5.87 -5.42
N GLU A 124 -2.61 4.89 -5.82
CA GLU A 124 -1.16 4.87 -5.64
C GLU A 124 -0.52 4.41 -6.94
N LEU A 125 0.45 5.18 -7.44
CA LEU A 125 1.22 4.77 -8.60
C LEU A 125 2.25 3.73 -8.15
N MET A 126 2.23 2.55 -8.78
CA MET A 126 3.15 1.46 -8.51
C MET A 126 4.28 1.40 -9.54
N LEU A 127 5.48 1.11 -9.03
CA LEU A 127 6.68 0.85 -9.82
C LEU A 127 6.74 -0.59 -10.33
N ASP A 128 6.38 -1.51 -9.45
CA ASP A 128 6.23 -2.94 -9.69
C ASP A 128 5.15 -3.48 -8.73
N LEU A 129 5.00 -4.80 -8.61
CA LEU A 129 3.94 -5.35 -7.77
C LEU A 129 4.15 -5.16 -6.26
N GLU A 130 5.32 -4.65 -5.83
CA GLU A 130 5.72 -4.57 -4.42
C GLU A 130 6.08 -3.14 -3.96
N GLN A 131 6.39 -2.23 -4.88
CA GLN A 131 6.85 -0.87 -4.57
C GLN A 131 5.90 0.24 -5.05
N VAL A 132 5.67 1.23 -4.17
CA VAL A 132 4.91 2.45 -4.46
C VAL A 132 5.86 3.57 -4.88
N LEU A 133 5.50 4.25 -5.96
CA LEU A 133 6.20 5.42 -6.48
C LEU A 133 5.68 6.71 -5.83
N LEU A 134 4.36 6.89 -5.84
CA LEU A 134 3.74 8.13 -5.40
C LEU A 134 2.41 7.82 -4.74
N GLU A 135 2.21 8.40 -3.56
CA GLU A 135 0.92 8.52 -2.90
C GLU A 135 0.26 9.83 -3.34
N GLU A 136 -1.08 9.87 -3.35
CA GLU A 136 -1.83 11.08 -3.72
C GLU A 136 -1.40 12.31 -2.90
N PRO A 137 -1.42 13.53 -3.48
CA PRO A 137 -1.85 13.83 -4.85
C PRO A 137 -0.73 13.65 -5.88
N PHE A 138 -1.03 12.91 -6.96
CA PHE A 138 -0.17 12.79 -8.15
C PHE A 138 -1.02 12.85 -9.42
N ALA A 139 -0.34 13.04 -10.54
CA ALA A 139 -0.91 12.96 -11.87
C ALA A 139 -0.16 11.95 -12.75
N MET A 140 -0.86 11.47 -13.77
CA MET A 140 -0.35 10.57 -14.81
C MET A 140 -0.32 11.32 -16.14
N LEU A 141 0.50 10.85 -17.10
CA LEU A 141 0.52 11.45 -18.44
C LEU A 141 -0.39 10.72 -19.42
N VAL A 142 -1.01 11.47 -20.33
CA VAL A 142 -1.69 10.89 -21.50
C VAL A 142 -0.69 10.08 -22.32
N GLY A 143 -1.10 8.85 -22.68
CA GLY A 143 -0.30 7.93 -23.49
C GLY A 143 0.78 7.17 -22.73
N ASP A 144 1.07 7.54 -21.49
CA ASP A 144 1.95 6.78 -20.62
C ASP A 144 1.12 5.72 -19.89
N GLY A 145 1.52 4.46 -20.00
CA GLY A 145 0.91 3.36 -19.24
C GLY A 145 1.49 3.29 -17.84
N GLY A 146 0.92 2.46 -16.96
CA GLY A 146 1.54 2.14 -15.68
C GLY A 146 0.72 1.21 -14.81
N ALA A 147 1.10 1.03 -13.55
CA ALA A 147 0.37 0.23 -12.58
C ALA A 147 -0.23 1.14 -11.49
N LEU A 148 -1.55 1.10 -11.33
CA LEU A 148 -2.28 1.83 -10.31
C LEU A 148 -2.79 0.85 -9.26
N ARG A 149 -2.50 1.12 -7.99
CA ARG A 149 -3.10 0.40 -6.87
C ARG A 149 -4.16 1.28 -6.22
N ILE A 150 -5.31 0.68 -5.92
CA ILE A 150 -6.35 1.35 -5.13
C ILE A 150 -6.24 0.89 -3.69
N VAL A 151 -6.27 1.84 -2.77
CA VAL A 151 -6.18 1.60 -1.33
C VAL A 151 -7.41 2.16 -0.64
N GLY A 152 -7.83 1.50 0.44
CA GLY A 152 -8.81 2.05 1.36
C GLY A 152 -8.09 2.71 2.54
N MET A 153 -8.70 3.76 3.06
CA MET A 153 -8.27 4.48 4.26
C MET A 153 -9.44 4.56 5.25
N ASP A 154 -9.14 4.43 6.54
CA ASP A 154 -10.13 4.64 7.60
C ASP A 154 -10.31 6.13 7.93
N ALA A 155 -11.18 6.44 8.88
CA ALA A 155 -11.45 7.81 9.32
C ALA A 155 -10.22 8.54 9.89
N ASP A 156 -9.21 7.80 10.36
CA ASP A 156 -7.98 8.32 10.94
C ASP A 156 -6.85 8.42 9.89
N GLY A 157 -7.14 8.10 8.63
CA GLY A 157 -6.16 8.09 7.54
C GLY A 157 -5.20 6.91 7.60
N ARG A 158 -5.55 5.83 8.32
CA ARG A 158 -4.78 4.59 8.29
C ARG A 158 -5.19 3.75 7.10
N ARG A 159 -4.18 3.16 6.47
CA ARG A 159 -4.33 2.30 5.31
C ARG A 159 -4.75 0.88 5.72
N PHE A 160 -5.69 0.32 4.97
CA PHE A 160 -6.07 -1.09 5.14
C PHE A 160 -5.02 -2.04 4.51
N ASP A 161 -4.58 -3.04 5.27
CA ASP A 161 -3.48 -3.96 4.88
C ASP A 161 -3.85 -4.90 3.73
N ARG A 162 -5.14 -5.21 3.61
CA ARG A 162 -5.69 -6.15 2.64
C ARG A 162 -6.93 -5.56 1.96
N PHE A 163 -6.78 -4.41 1.34
CA PHE A 163 -7.88 -3.85 0.53
C PHE A 163 -7.95 -4.53 -0.84
N TRP A 164 -8.90 -5.46 -1.02
CA TRP A 164 -9.17 -6.07 -2.32
C TRP A 164 -10.60 -5.77 -2.73
N ARG A 165 -10.75 -4.79 -3.63
CA ARG A 165 -12.05 -4.39 -4.16
C ARG A 165 -11.98 -4.16 -5.66
N GLU A 166 -13.05 -4.54 -6.34
CA GLU A 166 -13.20 -4.40 -7.78
C GLU A 166 -13.61 -2.95 -8.09
N LEU A 167 -12.92 -2.36 -9.07
CA LEU A 167 -13.35 -1.11 -9.68
C LEU A 167 -14.50 -1.42 -10.62
N THR A 168 -15.59 -0.69 -10.48
CA THR A 168 -16.83 -0.97 -11.22
C THR A 168 -17.18 0.11 -12.23
N ASP A 169 -16.73 1.35 -11.98
CA ASP A 169 -16.92 2.46 -12.89
C ASP A 169 -15.64 3.30 -12.96
N VAL A 170 -15.17 3.50 -14.19
CA VAL A 170 -14.01 4.31 -14.53
C VAL A 170 -14.51 5.31 -15.54
N GLY A 171 -14.39 6.61 -15.21
CA GLY A 171 -14.81 7.68 -16.08
C GLY A 171 -14.19 7.58 -17.50
N PRO A 172 -14.82 8.19 -18.51
CA PRO A 172 -14.31 8.15 -19.87
C PRO A 172 -12.88 8.73 -19.93
N GLY A 173 -12.01 8.11 -20.73
CA GLY A 173 -10.64 8.59 -20.94
C GLY A 173 -9.55 7.79 -20.25
N ILE A 174 -9.89 6.84 -19.37
CA ILE A 174 -8.93 5.85 -18.84
C ILE A 174 -9.37 4.43 -19.22
N VAL A 175 -8.39 3.58 -19.49
CA VAL A 175 -8.55 2.13 -19.55
C VAL A 175 -7.84 1.53 -18.35
N LEU A 176 -8.56 0.79 -17.51
CA LEU A 176 -7.99 0.00 -16.42
C LEU A 176 -8.17 -1.48 -16.72
N THR A 177 -7.08 -2.24 -16.63
CA THR A 177 -7.09 -3.71 -16.72
C THR A 177 -6.58 -4.28 -15.41
N GLN A 178 -7.39 -5.06 -14.71
CA GLN A 178 -6.94 -5.70 -13.46
C GLN A 178 -5.81 -6.68 -13.76
N VAL A 179 -4.64 -6.44 -13.15
CA VAL A 179 -3.46 -7.31 -13.31
C VAL A 179 -3.35 -8.26 -12.14
N TRP A 180 -3.50 -7.74 -10.92
CA TRP A 180 -3.41 -8.55 -9.71
C TRP A 180 -4.15 -7.89 -8.54
N ARG A 181 -5.17 -8.56 -7.97
CA ARG A 181 -5.92 -8.07 -6.79
C ARG A 181 -6.40 -6.62 -6.99
N ASN A 182 -5.90 -5.66 -6.21
CA ASN A 182 -6.23 -4.25 -6.26
C ASN A 182 -5.27 -3.42 -7.15
N VAL A 183 -4.44 -4.09 -7.96
CA VAL A 183 -3.50 -3.49 -8.91
C VAL A 183 -4.05 -3.60 -10.33
N TYR A 184 -4.06 -2.47 -11.01
CA TYR A 184 -4.61 -2.28 -12.35
C TYR A 184 -3.52 -1.72 -13.26
N ALA A 185 -3.31 -2.34 -14.42
CA ALA A 185 -2.62 -1.66 -15.51
C ALA A 185 -3.52 -0.52 -15.99
N PHE A 186 -3.00 0.70 -16.01
CA PHE A 186 -3.71 1.88 -16.48
C PHE A 186 -3.12 2.40 -17.78
N GLU A 187 -4.00 2.96 -18.62
CA GLU A 187 -3.65 3.75 -19.81
C GLU A 187 -4.62 4.92 -19.88
N ALA A 188 -4.08 6.15 -19.89
CA ALA A 188 -4.89 7.35 -20.05
C ALA A 188 -4.87 7.84 -21.50
N ARG A 189 -6.05 8.11 -22.06
CA ARG A 189 -6.28 8.54 -23.45
C ARG A 189 -6.61 10.01 -23.61
N ALA A 190 -6.95 10.68 -22.50
CA ALA A 190 -7.26 12.10 -22.48
C ALA A 190 -6.90 12.68 -21.12
N ALA A 191 -6.43 13.93 -21.11
CA ALA A 191 -6.17 14.67 -19.89
C ALA A 191 -7.47 15.08 -19.18
N GLY A 192 -7.38 15.27 -17.87
CA GLY A 192 -8.47 15.71 -17.00
C GLY A 192 -8.48 15.03 -15.64
N ALA A 193 -9.42 15.45 -14.81
CA ALA A 193 -9.75 14.82 -13.54
C ALA A 193 -10.78 13.71 -13.79
N ILE A 194 -10.40 12.46 -13.51
CA ILE A 194 -11.20 11.27 -13.80
C ILE A 194 -11.59 10.60 -12.50
N VAL A 195 -12.90 10.51 -12.27
CA VAL A 195 -13.44 9.88 -11.07
C VAL A 195 -13.43 8.36 -11.26
N VAL A 196 -12.87 7.66 -10.27
CA VAL A 196 -12.86 6.21 -10.17
C VAL A 196 -13.70 5.80 -8.98
N THR A 197 -14.59 4.83 -9.18
CA THR A 197 -15.49 4.34 -8.13
C THR A 197 -15.17 2.89 -7.77
N ALA A 198 -15.00 2.62 -6.47
CA ALA A 198 -14.79 1.28 -5.93
C ALA A 198 -15.94 0.87 -5.00
N ASP A 199 -16.34 -0.40 -5.07
CA ASP A 199 -17.17 -1.01 -4.02
C ASP A 199 -16.30 -1.18 -2.78
N VAL A 200 -16.69 -0.66 -1.63
CA VAL A 200 -15.92 -0.86 -0.39
C VAL A 200 -16.50 -1.93 0.53
N GLY A 201 -17.56 -2.61 0.09
CA GLY A 201 -18.28 -3.64 0.84
C GLY A 201 -19.55 -3.11 1.49
N GLY A 202 -20.49 -4.02 1.76
CA GLY A 202 -21.77 -3.69 2.40
C GLY A 202 -22.70 -2.85 1.51
N GLY A 203 -22.52 -2.89 0.19
CA GLY A 203 -23.26 -2.06 -0.77
C GLY A 203 -22.88 -0.58 -0.74
N ARG A 204 -21.74 -0.23 -0.13
CA ARG A 204 -21.21 1.13 -0.08
C ARG A 204 -20.18 1.34 -1.17
N TRP A 205 -20.18 2.55 -1.72
CA TRP A 205 -19.27 2.96 -2.78
C TRP A 205 -18.41 4.13 -2.28
N ARG A 206 -17.18 4.18 -2.76
CA ARG A 206 -16.25 5.30 -2.55
C ARG A 206 -15.63 5.72 -3.87
N GLN A 207 -15.18 6.97 -3.91
CA GLN A 207 -14.65 7.60 -5.11
C GLN A 207 -13.31 8.25 -4.80
N THR A 208 -12.38 8.15 -5.75
CA THR A 208 -11.19 9.00 -5.81
C THR A 208 -11.10 9.67 -7.18
N THR A 209 -10.33 10.76 -7.24
CA THR A 209 -10.04 11.46 -8.49
C THR A 209 -8.62 11.16 -8.92
N LEU A 210 -8.48 10.56 -10.09
CA LEU A 210 -7.21 10.43 -10.77
C LEU A 210 -6.97 11.64 -11.66
N HIS A 211 -5.80 12.25 -11.55
CA HIS A 211 -5.41 13.38 -12.39
C HIS A 211 -4.59 12.89 -13.58
N VAL A 212 -5.00 13.27 -14.78
CA VAL A 212 -4.26 13.00 -16.02
C VAL A 212 -3.89 14.32 -16.67
N LEU A 213 -2.64 14.46 -17.06
CA LEU A 213 -2.08 15.66 -17.67
C LEU A 213 -1.56 15.36 -19.09
N GLU A 214 -1.60 16.36 -19.95
CA GLU A 214 -0.83 16.34 -21.19
C GLU A 214 0.65 16.60 -20.89
N ARG A 215 1.53 16.14 -21.77
CA ARG A 215 2.98 16.42 -21.65
C ARG A 215 3.29 17.92 -21.64
N THR A 216 2.47 18.71 -22.31
CA THR A 216 2.60 20.18 -22.35
C THR A 216 2.20 20.89 -21.06
N ASP A 217 1.52 20.19 -20.15
CA ASP A 217 1.07 20.76 -18.88
C ASP A 217 2.19 20.78 -17.82
N ILE A 218 3.26 20.03 -18.04
CA ILE A 218 4.43 20.01 -17.16
C ILE A 218 5.22 21.30 -17.36
N THR A 219 5.41 22.03 -16.27
CA THR A 219 6.06 23.35 -16.25
C THR A 219 7.43 23.34 -15.60
N THR A 220 7.70 22.37 -14.71
CA THR A 220 9.00 22.22 -14.06
C THR A 220 9.47 20.78 -14.07
N LEU A 221 10.80 20.63 -13.98
CA LEU A 221 11.49 19.35 -13.84
C LEU A 221 12.31 19.39 -12.54
N GLU A 222 12.23 18.33 -11.76
CA GLU A 222 12.93 18.15 -10.50
C GLU A 222 13.60 16.77 -10.47
N LEU A 223 14.73 16.70 -9.77
CA LEU A 223 15.43 15.47 -9.45
C LEU A 223 15.29 15.24 -7.94
N GLU A 224 14.73 14.10 -7.55
CA GLU A 224 14.49 13.77 -6.15
C GLU A 224 15.24 12.50 -5.74
N LEU A 225 15.96 12.58 -4.62
CA LEU A 225 16.70 11.47 -4.04
C LEU A 225 15.75 10.52 -3.31
N GLN A 226 15.77 9.25 -3.67
CA GLN A 226 14.97 8.19 -3.04
C GLN A 226 15.75 7.38 -2.02
N SER A 227 17.01 7.15 -2.33
CA SER A 227 17.97 6.47 -1.50
C SER A 227 19.33 7.13 -1.74
N GLU A 228 20.33 6.77 -0.95
CA GLU A 228 21.70 7.26 -1.14
C GLU A 228 22.25 6.99 -2.56
N THR A 229 21.64 6.06 -3.31
CA THR A 229 22.09 5.60 -4.62
C THR A 229 20.99 5.58 -5.69
N SER A 230 19.85 6.28 -5.49
CA SER A 230 18.75 6.27 -6.47
C SER A 230 18.08 7.64 -6.59
N LEU A 231 17.87 8.10 -7.83
CA LEU A 231 17.16 9.34 -8.16
C LEU A 231 15.90 9.08 -8.97
N TRP A 232 14.88 9.90 -8.75
CA TRP A 232 13.68 10.02 -9.59
C TRP A 232 13.67 11.33 -10.36
N VAL A 233 13.09 11.30 -11.55
CA VAL A 233 12.80 12.49 -12.34
C VAL A 233 11.30 12.80 -12.22
N ILE A 234 11.01 13.93 -11.58
CA ILE A 234 9.64 14.38 -11.29
C ILE A 234 9.34 15.61 -12.12
N GLY A 235 8.24 15.56 -12.88
CA GLY A 235 7.62 16.73 -13.49
C GLY A 235 6.57 17.32 -12.55
N ARG A 236 6.35 18.63 -12.62
CA ARG A 236 5.19 19.27 -12.01
C ARG A 236 4.44 20.17 -12.97
N ASP A 237 3.13 20.18 -12.85
CA ASP A 237 2.29 21.18 -13.51
C ASP A 237 2.29 22.52 -12.75
N ALA A 238 1.49 23.47 -13.24
CA ALA A 238 1.36 24.80 -12.62
C ALA A 238 0.67 24.77 -11.23
N GLU A 239 -0.05 23.70 -10.90
CA GLU A 239 -0.73 23.50 -9.62
C GLU A 239 0.13 22.73 -8.61
N GLY A 240 1.27 22.20 -9.05
CA GLY A 240 2.22 21.43 -8.26
C GLY A 240 1.96 19.93 -8.23
N LEU A 241 1.01 19.43 -9.04
CA LEU A 241 0.75 17.99 -9.18
C LEU A 241 1.99 17.28 -9.70
N ARG A 242 2.36 16.21 -8.98
CA ARG A 242 3.57 15.43 -9.23
C ARG A 242 3.31 14.41 -10.33
N VAL A 243 4.19 14.35 -11.32
CA VAL A 243 4.19 13.34 -12.36
C VAL A 243 5.56 12.69 -12.41
N HIS A 244 5.61 11.36 -12.43
CA HIS A 244 6.86 10.66 -12.61
C HIS A 244 7.18 10.48 -14.11
N LEU A 245 8.37 10.89 -14.55
CA LEU A 245 8.70 10.98 -15.98
C LEU A 245 9.62 9.82 -16.41
N TRP A 246 9.03 8.70 -16.80
CA TRP A 246 9.77 7.45 -17.10
C TRP A 246 10.67 7.49 -18.32
N ASP A 247 10.40 8.41 -19.23
CA ASP A 247 11.13 8.59 -20.49
C ASP A 247 12.09 9.80 -20.45
N ALA A 248 12.34 10.36 -19.26
CA ALA A 248 13.38 11.35 -19.09
C ALA A 248 14.76 10.77 -19.45
N VAL A 249 15.68 11.65 -19.83
CA VAL A 249 17.08 11.29 -20.06
C VAL A 249 17.91 11.88 -18.92
N VAL A 250 18.60 11.02 -18.19
CA VAL A 250 19.50 11.42 -17.10
C VAL A 250 20.93 11.13 -17.50
N GLU A 251 21.78 12.15 -17.35
CA GLU A 251 23.20 12.11 -17.67
C GLU A 251 24.02 12.56 -16.46
N GLY A 252 25.15 11.89 -16.20
CA GLY A 252 26.02 12.19 -15.08
C GLY A 252 27.09 11.11 -14.90
N GLU A 253 28.15 11.44 -14.17
CA GLU A 253 29.15 10.45 -13.79
C GLU A 253 28.52 9.39 -12.86
N GLY A 254 28.79 8.11 -13.13
CA GLY A 254 28.29 7.00 -12.31
C GLY A 254 26.81 6.66 -12.47
N VAL A 255 26.07 7.39 -13.31
CA VAL A 255 24.67 7.08 -13.63
C VAL A 255 24.61 5.74 -14.35
N LEU A 256 23.95 4.76 -13.74
CA LEU A 256 23.58 3.54 -14.44
C LEU A 256 22.37 3.83 -15.33
N ARG A 257 22.25 3.08 -16.42
CA ARG A 257 21.04 3.12 -17.25
C ARG A 257 19.81 2.91 -16.37
N PRO A 258 18.64 3.48 -16.73
CA PRO A 258 17.44 3.34 -15.93
C PRO A 258 17.27 1.88 -15.50
N GLY A 259 17.17 1.69 -14.19
CA GLY A 259 16.95 0.39 -13.59
C GLY A 259 15.58 -0.15 -13.95
N TYR A 260 15.31 -1.38 -13.55
CA TYR A 260 13.92 -1.77 -13.31
C TYR A 260 13.62 -1.37 -11.87
N PRO A 261 12.67 -0.46 -11.63
CA PRO A 261 11.57 -0.05 -12.51
C PRO A 261 11.86 1.22 -13.36
N PRO A 262 11.14 1.43 -14.49
CA PRO A 262 11.39 2.53 -15.42
C PRO A 262 11.38 3.92 -14.76
N GLY A 263 12.33 4.78 -15.14
CA GLY A 263 12.47 6.14 -14.61
C GLY A 263 13.13 6.26 -13.24
N VAL A 264 13.57 5.14 -12.64
CA VAL A 264 14.49 5.14 -11.49
C VAL A 264 15.91 5.04 -12.03
N TYR A 265 16.77 5.98 -11.61
CA TYR A 265 18.17 6.02 -12.03
C TYR A 265 19.05 5.66 -10.83
N ASP A 266 19.63 4.47 -10.91
CA ASP A 266 20.51 3.92 -9.88
C ASP A 266 21.98 4.26 -10.16
N PHE A 267 22.79 4.18 -9.10
CA PHE A 267 24.23 4.42 -9.14
C PHE A 267 24.99 3.19 -8.61
N ASP A 268 26.09 2.81 -9.26
CA ASP A 268 26.86 1.58 -8.96
C ASP A 268 27.52 1.60 -7.57
N ALA A 269 27.66 2.78 -6.96
CA ALA A 269 28.31 2.99 -5.66
C ALA A 269 27.83 4.32 -5.03
N ASP A 270 28.26 4.58 -3.79
CA ASP A 270 28.12 5.89 -3.14
C ASP A 270 28.62 6.99 -4.09
N VAL A 271 27.69 7.85 -4.51
CA VAL A 271 28.01 8.95 -5.42
C VAL A 271 28.88 9.96 -4.68
N ALA A 272 30.04 10.30 -5.23
CA ALA A 272 30.96 11.22 -4.59
C ALA A 272 30.29 12.59 -4.34
N PRO A 273 30.46 13.22 -3.16
CA PRO A 273 29.94 14.55 -2.90
C PRO A 273 30.43 15.57 -3.93
N GLY A 274 29.51 16.38 -4.44
CA GLY A 274 29.75 17.35 -5.51
C GLY A 274 29.53 16.80 -6.92
N THR A 275 29.24 15.51 -7.10
CA THR A 275 28.83 14.96 -8.40
C THR A 275 27.55 15.62 -8.87
N VAL A 276 27.56 16.12 -10.10
CA VAL A 276 26.39 16.75 -10.72
C VAL A 276 25.73 15.79 -11.70
N VAL A 277 24.44 15.58 -11.53
CA VAL A 277 23.58 14.80 -12.43
C VAL A 277 22.57 15.74 -13.07
N THR A 278 22.32 15.57 -14.36
CA THR A 278 21.38 16.39 -15.12
C THR A 278 20.29 15.51 -15.72
N ALA A 279 19.04 15.84 -15.45
CA ALA A 279 17.89 15.29 -16.15
C ALA A 279 17.43 16.23 -17.25
N SER A 280 16.94 15.66 -18.35
CA SER A 280 16.30 16.38 -19.43
C SER A 280 15.03 15.68 -19.88
N TRP A 281 13.98 16.45 -20.12
CA TRP A 281 12.68 15.94 -20.57
C TRP A 281 11.91 17.04 -21.30
N SER A 282 11.39 16.74 -22.50
CA SER A 282 10.62 17.68 -23.35
C SER A 282 11.22 19.10 -23.48
N GLY A 283 12.56 19.20 -23.55
CA GLY A 283 13.29 20.47 -23.64
C GLY A 283 13.51 21.21 -22.31
N MET A 284 13.00 20.69 -21.20
CA MET A 284 13.33 21.13 -19.84
C MET A 284 14.56 20.39 -19.32
N THR A 285 15.26 21.01 -18.37
CA THR A 285 16.41 20.41 -17.68
C THR A 285 16.37 20.69 -16.19
N ALA A 286 16.89 19.75 -15.41
CA ALA A 286 17.04 19.84 -13.96
C ALA A 286 18.40 19.26 -13.56
N THR A 287 19.00 19.80 -12.49
CA THR A 287 20.30 19.34 -11.99
C THR A 287 20.23 19.00 -10.52
N TYR A 288 20.87 17.91 -10.11
CA TYR A 288 21.06 17.52 -8.73
C TYR A 288 22.54 17.39 -8.42
N THR A 289 22.95 17.84 -7.23
CA THR A 289 24.32 17.71 -6.74
C THR A 289 24.30 16.89 -5.45
N PHE A 290 25.03 15.78 -5.44
CA PHE A 290 25.19 14.91 -4.27
C PHE A 290 26.07 15.55 -3.18
#